data_AF-A0A7W8AMR2-F1
#
_entry.id   AF-A0A7W8AMR2-F1
#
_cell.length_a   1.000
_cell.length_b   1.000
_cell.length_c   1.000
_cell.angle_alpha   90.00
_cell.angle_beta   90.00
_cell.angle_gamma   90.00
#
_symmetry.space_group_name_H-M   'P 1'
#
loop_
_entity.id
_entity.type
_entity.pdbx_description
1 polymer ?
#
loop_
_entity_poly.entity_id
_entity_poly.type
_entity_poly.pdbx_seq_one_letter_code
_entity_poly.pdbx_strand_id
1 'polypeptide(L)'
;MREKTVPDDKKSAKDSTNSALPASRLGQLRLLTALDTLLVEGSVQQAAKRMNLSAPAMSRLLNQIREAFNDPILVRSGRRMIPSPRAEMLRLRLRALADEAENLLSPDIPATQTPAETGWQQQALLAVPPLSLRTPLIGGQPSPKQLANQLADLSSSHDPVLRFSRFLGILGRGAGNSRPLTIEEAEEAFSLILQQQVDPMQASAFFSLIHYRGTAAQELAGMVRAARQYYQLDDTFSPQADLDWPAYLSPNSPRAPWFLQAAKLLAQAGYKIALHGSNGSGMNSGKIEQAAHALGIPVAQNLADARQTLKNSHIVYMPLTGFAPALASMMALYPLFAARSPVGDCVHLLNPLQARASLLGVSRPAYRELHRDTAKLLQELPETHDTTVYGNSQRQLTVLSGNRDVAEFYPFRVATLLSLSGTESSDIIIKALHEPESLPRIGMDSFEYWQAIWAGTAIDPRLETVVTATAALGLMTLHNDPDFSACHSKAKQLWQQRHNK
;
A
#
# COMPACT_ATOMS: atom_id res chain seq x y z
N MET A 1 58.96 -67.02 -3.84
CA MET A 1 58.17 -67.71 -2.79
C MET A 1 58.05 -66.75 -1.61
N ARG A 2 56.90 -66.29 -1.14
CA ARG A 2 55.50 -66.70 -1.30
C ARG A 2 54.61 -65.46 -1.28
N GLU A 3 53.51 -65.56 -2.04
CA GLU A 3 52.41 -64.61 -2.19
C GLU A 3 51.70 -64.28 -0.87
N LYS A 4 51.07 -63.11 -0.82
CA LYS A 4 49.87 -62.91 -0.02
C LYS A 4 48.80 -62.16 -0.82
N THR A 5 47.70 -62.87 -1.00
CA THR A 5 46.40 -62.44 -1.47
C THR A 5 45.55 -61.84 -0.34
N VAL A 6 44.80 -60.80 -0.71
CA VAL A 6 43.58 -60.21 -0.13
C VAL A 6 42.41 -61.23 -0.34
N PRO A 7 41.18 -61.21 0.27
CA PRO A 7 40.43 -60.10 0.88
C PRO A 7 39.57 -60.39 2.16
N ASP A 8 38.95 -59.31 2.63
CA ASP A 8 37.50 -59.13 2.88
C ASP A 8 36.90 -58.94 4.28
N ASP A 9 35.91 -58.05 4.24
CA ASP A 9 35.17 -57.27 5.22
C ASP A 9 34.55 -58.01 6.43
N LYS A 10 34.52 -57.33 7.59
CA LYS A 10 33.39 -57.33 8.55
C LYS A 10 33.56 -56.32 9.71
N LYS A 11 32.67 -55.32 9.67
CA LYS A 11 31.85 -54.72 10.75
C LYS A 11 32.42 -54.44 12.16
N SER A 12 32.22 -53.17 12.52
CA SER A 12 31.78 -52.61 13.82
C SER A 12 32.71 -52.69 15.04
N ALA A 13 33.23 -51.52 15.43
CA ALA A 13 32.92 -50.82 16.69
C ALA A 13 34.14 -50.09 17.26
N LYS A 14 34.23 -48.78 16.99
CA LYS A 14 34.77 -47.80 17.96
C LYS A 14 34.31 -46.38 17.61
N ASP A 15 33.14 -46.03 18.15
CA ASP A 15 32.89 -44.68 18.71
C ASP A 15 34.05 -44.36 19.69
N SER A 16 34.54 -43.15 19.89
CA SER A 16 33.91 -41.83 19.87
C SER A 16 35.00 -40.75 19.97
N THR A 17 34.60 -39.50 19.72
CA THR A 17 35.29 -38.22 19.99
C THR A 17 36.30 -37.73 18.96
N ASN A 18 35.78 -37.12 17.89
CA ASN A 18 36.38 -35.89 17.39
C ASN A 18 35.28 -34.92 16.94
N SER A 19 34.61 -34.31 17.93
CA SER A 19 33.70 -33.18 17.70
C SER A 19 34.53 -31.98 17.29
N ALA A 20 34.65 -31.76 15.98
CA ALA A 20 35.20 -30.54 15.42
C ALA A 20 34.41 -29.34 15.96
N LEU A 21 35.12 -28.39 16.58
CA LEU A 21 34.58 -27.11 17.03
C LEU A 21 33.79 -26.44 15.89
N PRO A 22 32.60 -25.85 16.16
CA PRO A 22 31.82 -25.16 15.12
C PRO A 22 32.64 -24.00 14.54
N ALA A 23 32.52 -23.81 13.23
CA ALA A 23 33.17 -22.72 12.47
C ALA A 23 33.19 -21.41 13.27
N SER A 24 34.35 -20.76 13.35
CA SER A 24 34.57 -19.63 14.26
C SER A 24 33.46 -18.58 14.13
N ARG A 25 32.89 -18.15 15.25
CA ARG A 25 31.81 -17.12 15.29
C ARG A 25 32.21 -15.83 14.55
N LEU A 26 33.51 -15.55 14.48
CA LEU A 26 34.11 -14.45 13.71
C LEU A 26 33.94 -14.59 12.19
N GLY A 27 33.97 -15.81 11.63
CA GLY A 27 33.71 -16.06 10.21
C GLY A 27 32.27 -15.72 9.80
N GLN A 28 31.31 -15.88 10.73
CA GLN A 28 29.90 -15.56 10.51
C GLN A 28 29.64 -14.05 10.47
N LEU A 29 30.39 -13.25 11.25
CA LEU A 29 30.29 -11.78 11.20
C LEU A 29 30.65 -11.22 9.83
N ARG A 30 31.67 -11.80 9.17
CA ARG A 30 32.05 -11.39 7.81
C ARG A 30 30.94 -11.63 6.79
N LEU A 31 30.12 -12.68 6.98
CA LEU A 31 28.95 -12.95 6.13
C LEU A 31 27.86 -11.89 6.34
N LEU A 32 27.68 -11.40 7.57
CA LEU A 32 26.72 -10.35 7.88
C LEU A 32 27.17 -9.00 7.31
N THR A 33 28.45 -8.64 7.41
CA THR A 33 28.99 -7.43 6.78
C THR A 33 28.88 -7.47 5.25
N ALA A 34 29.12 -8.65 4.66
CA ALA A 34 28.94 -8.86 3.22
C ALA A 34 27.47 -8.75 2.80
N LEU A 35 26.56 -9.29 3.61
CA LEU A 35 25.13 -9.18 3.38
C LEU A 35 24.67 -7.72 3.41
N ASP A 36 25.04 -6.94 4.44
CA ASP A 36 24.68 -5.51 4.51
C ASP A 36 25.17 -4.74 3.27
N THR A 37 26.44 -4.94 2.90
CA THR A 37 27.02 -4.27 1.72
C THR A 37 26.29 -4.65 0.43
N LEU A 38 25.92 -5.93 0.28
CA LEU A 38 25.17 -6.43 -0.88
C LEU A 38 23.76 -5.83 -0.97
N LEU A 39 23.08 -5.62 0.16
CA LEU A 39 21.74 -5.02 0.23
C LEU A 39 21.77 -3.51 0.01
N VAL A 40 22.82 -2.83 0.46
CA VAL A 40 23.02 -1.40 0.22
C VAL A 40 23.31 -1.12 -1.26
N GLU A 41 24.25 -1.86 -1.86
CA GLU A 41 24.72 -1.58 -3.22
C GLU A 41 23.80 -2.17 -4.32
N GLY A 42 23.05 -3.24 -4.01
CA GLY A 42 22.22 -3.94 -5.01
C GLY A 42 23.02 -4.50 -6.20
N SER A 43 24.34 -4.64 -6.05
CA SER A 43 25.27 -5.12 -7.08
C SER A 43 26.46 -5.83 -6.45
N VAL A 44 26.73 -7.06 -6.91
CA VAL A 44 27.87 -7.88 -6.46
C VAL A 44 29.21 -7.19 -6.76
N GLN A 45 29.31 -6.47 -7.88
CA GLN A 45 30.55 -5.80 -8.29
C GLN A 45 30.85 -4.57 -7.44
N GLN A 46 29.83 -3.76 -7.13
CA GLN A 46 30.00 -2.59 -6.26
C GLN A 46 30.21 -3.00 -4.80
N ALA A 47 29.49 -4.02 -4.34
CA ALA A 47 29.70 -4.57 -3.00
C ALA A 47 31.11 -5.15 -2.84
N ALA A 48 31.63 -5.85 -3.86
CA ALA A 48 33.01 -6.35 -3.86
C ALA A 48 34.01 -5.20 -3.75
N LYS A 49 33.83 -4.13 -4.53
CA LYS A 49 34.69 -2.94 -4.48
C LYS A 49 34.67 -2.28 -3.09
N ARG A 50 33.49 -2.12 -2.49
CA ARG A 50 33.31 -1.50 -1.17
C ARG A 50 33.93 -2.30 -0.03
N MET A 51 33.96 -3.63 -0.14
CA MET A 51 34.62 -4.51 0.84
C MET A 51 36.09 -4.81 0.54
N ASN A 52 36.69 -4.19 -0.48
CA ASN A 52 38.04 -4.52 -0.96
C ASN A 52 38.21 -6.02 -1.30
N LEU A 53 37.20 -6.61 -1.94
CA LEU A 53 37.18 -8.01 -2.38
C LEU A 53 37.09 -8.12 -3.91
N SER A 54 37.46 -9.27 -4.45
CA SER A 54 37.20 -9.59 -5.86
C SER A 54 35.73 -9.98 -6.07
N ALA A 55 35.17 -9.72 -7.26
CA ALA A 55 33.80 -10.10 -7.59
C ALA A 55 33.52 -11.62 -7.42
N PRO A 56 34.44 -12.54 -7.77
CA PRO A 56 34.29 -13.96 -7.47
C PRO A 56 34.25 -14.27 -5.97
N ALA A 57 35.03 -13.57 -5.15
CA ALA A 57 35.02 -13.74 -3.69
C ALA A 57 33.69 -13.26 -3.08
N MET A 58 33.15 -12.13 -3.55
CA MET A 58 31.84 -11.63 -3.13
C MET A 58 30.70 -12.57 -3.56
N SER A 59 30.78 -13.16 -4.75
CA SER A 59 29.81 -14.16 -5.21
C SER A 59 29.79 -15.42 -4.33
N ARG A 60 30.97 -15.88 -3.87
CA ARG A 60 31.08 -17.01 -2.92
C ARG A 60 30.46 -16.67 -1.57
N LEU A 61 30.68 -15.46 -1.04
CA LEU A 61 30.04 -15.00 0.20
C LEU A 61 28.51 -14.94 0.03
N LEU A 62 28.01 -14.40 -1.09
CA LEU A 62 26.57 -14.39 -1.37
C LEU A 62 25.97 -15.81 -1.39
N ASN A 63 26.65 -16.79 -1.95
CA ASN A 63 26.16 -18.18 -1.94
C ASN A 63 26.16 -18.78 -0.52
N GLN A 64 27.19 -18.53 0.27
CA GLN A 64 27.21 -18.96 1.69
C GLN A 64 26.10 -18.31 2.50
N ILE A 65 25.78 -17.03 2.24
CA ILE A 65 24.65 -16.35 2.86
C ILE A 65 23.33 -17.01 2.43
N ARG A 66 23.16 -17.31 1.14
CA ARG A 66 21.94 -17.97 0.63
C ARG A 66 21.70 -19.31 1.30
N GLU A 67 22.76 -20.11 1.44
CA GLU A 67 22.71 -21.40 2.13
C GLU A 67 22.38 -21.23 3.62
N ALA A 68 23.03 -20.28 4.30
CA ALA A 68 22.81 -20.03 5.73
C ALA A 68 21.39 -19.56 6.06
N PHE A 69 20.80 -18.72 5.22
CA PHE A 69 19.45 -18.17 5.43
C PHE A 69 18.35 -18.96 4.71
N ASN A 70 18.72 -19.98 3.93
CA ASN A 70 17.86 -20.72 3.00
C ASN A 70 16.96 -19.79 2.17
N ASP A 71 17.58 -18.76 1.58
CA ASP A 71 16.89 -17.69 0.89
C ASP A 71 17.74 -17.19 -0.29
N PRO A 72 17.15 -16.79 -1.44
CA PRO A 72 17.92 -16.30 -2.57
C PRO A 72 18.61 -14.95 -2.31
N ILE A 73 18.22 -14.22 -1.27
CA ILE A 73 18.71 -12.93 -0.76
C ILE A 73 18.60 -11.78 -1.75
N LEU A 74 19.16 -11.93 -2.93
CA LEU A 74 19.05 -11.04 -4.06
C LEU A 74 18.56 -11.84 -5.28
N VAL A 75 17.45 -11.40 -5.86
CA VAL A 75 16.81 -11.97 -7.05
C VAL A 75 17.00 -11.02 -8.23
N ARG A 76 17.26 -11.56 -9.43
CA ARG A 76 17.40 -10.74 -10.64
C ARG A 76 16.03 -10.26 -11.11
N SER A 77 15.89 -8.94 -11.27
CA SER A 77 14.75 -8.30 -11.93
C SER A 77 15.26 -7.33 -12.99
N GLY A 78 15.20 -7.76 -14.26
CA GLY A 78 15.76 -7.03 -15.39
C GLY A 78 17.28 -6.84 -15.28
N ARG A 79 17.76 -5.58 -15.29
CA ARG A 79 19.18 -5.23 -15.19
C ARG A 79 19.69 -5.04 -13.75
N ARG A 80 18.85 -5.22 -12.72
CA ARG A 80 19.21 -4.99 -11.31
C ARG A 80 18.95 -6.22 -10.45
N MET A 81 19.68 -6.33 -9.34
CA MET A 81 19.43 -7.31 -8.29
C MET A 81 18.55 -6.63 -7.24
N ILE A 82 17.40 -7.23 -6.92
CA ILE A 82 16.48 -6.73 -5.91
C ILE A 82 16.52 -7.68 -4.71
N PRO A 83 16.54 -7.18 -3.46
CA PRO A 83 16.44 -8.02 -2.28
C PRO A 83 15.17 -8.87 -2.26
N SER A 84 15.25 -10.08 -1.71
CA SER A 84 14.07 -10.88 -1.38
C SER A 84 13.29 -10.23 -0.23
N PRO A 85 11.99 -10.55 -0.04
CA PRO A 85 11.22 -10.06 1.11
C PRO A 85 11.90 -10.36 2.45
N ARG A 86 12.51 -11.54 2.59
CA ARG A 86 13.25 -11.94 3.79
C ARG A 86 14.53 -11.12 3.96
N ALA A 87 15.23 -10.80 2.87
CA ALA A 87 16.41 -9.96 2.91
C ALA A 87 16.09 -8.49 3.26
N GLU A 88 14.95 -7.95 2.81
CA GLU A 88 14.47 -6.63 3.24
C GLU A 88 14.17 -6.60 4.75
N MET A 89 13.55 -7.67 5.29
CA MET A 89 13.34 -7.78 6.75
C MET A 89 14.65 -7.84 7.55
N LEU A 90 15.70 -8.48 7.00
CA LEU A 90 17.01 -8.60 7.64
C LEU A 90 17.80 -7.28 7.62
N ARG A 91 17.52 -6.39 6.66
CA ARG A 91 18.26 -5.14 6.45
C ARG A 91 18.32 -4.25 7.69
N LEU A 92 17.22 -4.14 8.43
CA LEU A 92 17.14 -3.32 9.64
C LEU A 92 17.91 -3.97 10.81
N ARG A 93 17.89 -5.30 10.91
CA ARG A 93 18.61 -6.04 11.97
C ARG A 93 20.12 -6.04 11.73
N LEU A 94 20.55 -6.08 10.47
CA LEU A 94 21.96 -6.02 10.08
C LEU A 94 22.58 -4.66 10.39
N ARG A 95 21.85 -3.57 10.13
CA ARG A 95 22.31 -2.21 10.48
C ARG A 95 22.47 -2.02 11.98
N ALA A 96 21.48 -2.42 12.78
CA ALA A 96 21.58 -2.32 14.24
C ALA A 96 22.78 -3.09 14.80
N LEU A 97 23.10 -4.26 14.24
CA LEU A 97 24.26 -5.06 14.63
C LEU A 97 25.58 -4.42 14.19
N ALA A 98 25.62 -3.75 13.04
CA ALA A 98 26.77 -2.99 12.58
C ALA A 98 27.03 -1.76 13.48
N ASP A 99 25.98 -1.00 13.82
CA ASP A 99 26.07 0.16 14.72
C ASP A 99 26.53 -0.26 16.12
N GLU A 100 26.03 -1.39 16.65
CA GLU A 100 26.48 -1.95 17.93
C GLU A 100 27.95 -2.38 17.87
N ALA A 101 28.39 -3.00 16.77
CA ALA A 101 29.79 -3.36 16.57
C ALA A 101 30.70 -2.12 16.47
N GLU A 102 30.26 -1.04 15.82
CA GLU A 102 30.99 0.23 15.78
C GLU A 102 31.07 0.92 17.15
N ASN A 103 30.00 0.85 17.94
CA ASN A 103 29.98 1.36 19.32
C ASN A 103 30.95 0.59 20.23
N LEU A 104 31.05 -0.74 20.07
CA LEU A 104 32.00 -1.58 20.81
C LEU A 104 33.47 -1.32 20.42
N LEU A 105 33.71 -0.77 19.22
CA LEU A 105 35.04 -0.43 18.70
C LEU A 105 35.41 1.04 18.93
N SER A 106 34.47 1.85 19.45
CA SER A 106 34.71 3.23 19.83
C SER A 106 35.31 3.28 21.25
N PRO A 107 36.42 4.00 21.47
CA PRO A 107 37.00 4.10 22.81
C PRO A 107 36.03 4.83 23.75
N ASP A 108 35.84 4.27 24.96
CA ASP A 108 35.11 4.90 26.06
C ASP A 108 35.67 6.31 26.30
N ILE A 109 34.85 7.33 26.04
CA ILE A 109 35.09 8.68 26.56
C ILE A 109 34.56 8.67 27.99
N PRO A 110 35.40 8.83 29.03
CA PRO A 110 34.91 8.86 30.40
C PRO A 110 33.98 10.06 30.58
N ALA A 111 32.80 9.83 31.14
CA ALA A 111 31.89 10.88 31.56
C ALA A 111 32.62 11.85 32.48
N THR A 112 32.72 13.11 32.06
CA THR A 112 33.37 14.16 32.83
C THR A 112 32.51 14.52 34.04
N GLN A 113 33.19 14.77 35.16
CA GLN A 113 32.70 15.00 36.51
C GLN A 113 31.61 16.08 36.59
N THR A 114 30.66 15.88 37.52
CA THR A 114 29.70 16.87 38.01
C THR A 114 30.41 18.15 38.48
N PRO A 115 30.01 19.36 38.06
CA PRO A 115 30.49 20.58 38.68
C PRO A 115 29.79 20.83 40.02
N ALA A 116 30.57 21.34 40.97
CA ALA A 116 30.18 21.72 42.32
C ALA A 116 29.02 22.74 42.37
N GLU A 117 28.28 22.71 43.48
CA GLU A 117 27.21 23.65 43.84
C GLU A 117 27.76 25.10 43.87
N THR A 118 27.31 25.95 42.93
CA THR A 118 27.79 27.35 42.80
C THR A 118 26.90 28.39 43.48
N GLY A 119 25.99 28.01 44.37
CA GLY A 119 25.32 28.98 45.27
C GLY A 119 24.42 30.05 44.63
N TRP A 120 24.13 29.99 43.32
CA TRP A 120 23.20 30.89 42.63
C TRP A 120 21.84 30.23 42.37
N GLN A 121 21.11 29.87 43.44
CA GLN A 121 19.72 29.43 43.31
C GLN A 121 18.75 30.56 43.70
N GLN A 122 18.13 31.18 42.69
CA GLN A 122 16.98 32.06 42.90
C GLN A 122 15.86 31.63 41.94
N GLN A 123 14.62 31.65 42.43
CA GLN A 123 13.43 31.28 41.66
C GLN A 123 13.08 32.40 40.68
N ALA A 124 12.87 32.05 39.40
CA ALA A 124 12.63 33.03 38.34
C ALA A 124 11.38 33.88 38.63
N LEU A 125 11.51 35.20 38.48
CA LEU A 125 10.43 36.18 38.76
C LEU A 125 9.25 36.10 37.77
N LEU A 126 9.44 35.48 36.60
CA LEU A 126 8.37 35.22 35.62
C LEU A 126 8.56 33.82 35.04
N ALA A 127 7.50 33.01 35.01
CA ALA A 127 7.50 31.72 34.34
C ALA A 127 7.41 31.94 32.82
N VAL A 128 8.23 31.21 32.06
CA VAL A 128 8.23 31.24 30.59
C VAL A 128 6.87 30.72 30.08
N PRO A 129 6.14 31.46 29.22
CA PRO A 129 4.90 30.97 28.62
C PRO A 129 5.22 29.89 27.56
N PRO A 130 4.39 28.87 27.35
CA PRO A 130 4.76 27.76 26.49
C PRO A 130 4.47 28.12 25.03
N LEU A 131 5.36 27.66 24.13
CA LEU A 131 4.95 26.81 23.02
C LEU A 131 6.20 26.25 22.32
N SER A 132 6.89 25.28 22.94
CA SER A 132 7.94 24.49 22.24
C SER A 132 8.37 23.25 23.02
N LEU A 133 8.47 22.15 22.28
CA LEU A 133 9.32 20.95 22.43
C LEU A 133 10.00 20.72 23.79
N ARG A 134 9.65 19.60 24.44
CA ARG A 134 10.44 19.01 25.53
C ARG A 134 11.90 18.83 25.09
N THR A 135 12.84 19.25 25.92
CA THR A 135 14.25 18.83 25.87
C THR A 135 14.32 17.32 26.14
N PRO A 136 15.14 16.53 25.41
CA PRO A 136 15.24 15.10 25.64
C PRO A 136 15.91 14.85 27.00
N LEU A 137 15.28 14.03 27.84
CA LEU A 137 15.95 13.44 28.99
C LEU A 137 17.01 12.49 28.46
N ILE A 138 18.28 12.87 28.59
CA ILE A 138 19.42 11.95 28.47
C ILE A 138 19.44 11.12 29.76
N GLY A 139 19.27 9.81 29.61
CA GLY A 139 19.37 8.83 30.71
C GLY A 139 18.02 8.26 31.13
N GLY A 140 17.73 7.04 30.66
CA GLY A 140 16.59 6.24 31.13
C GLY A 140 15.51 6.01 30.07
N GLN A 141 15.87 5.50 28.89
CA GLN A 141 14.86 4.86 28.05
C GLN A 141 14.26 3.70 28.84
N PRO A 142 12.94 3.67 29.06
CA PRO A 142 12.30 2.53 29.73
C PRO A 142 12.60 1.24 28.94
N SER A 143 12.85 0.15 29.65
CA SER A 143 13.09 -1.15 29.02
C SER A 143 11.89 -1.57 28.16
N PRO A 144 12.06 -2.43 27.14
CA PRO A 144 10.97 -2.95 26.33
C PRO A 144 9.79 -3.49 27.15
N LYS A 145 10.08 -4.10 28.32
CA LYS A 145 9.06 -4.61 29.25
C LYS A 145 8.32 -3.51 30.02
N GLN A 146 9.03 -2.49 30.52
CA GLN A 146 8.40 -1.31 31.15
C GLN A 146 7.53 -0.54 30.15
N LEU A 147 7.98 -0.47 28.90
CA LEU A 147 7.22 0.13 27.81
C LEU A 147 5.99 -0.67 27.43
N ALA A 148 6.09 -2.00 27.38
CA ALA A 148 4.94 -2.87 27.14
C ALA A 148 3.90 -2.68 28.25
N ASN A 149 4.33 -2.59 29.51
CA ASN A 149 3.44 -2.31 30.64
C ASN A 149 2.80 -0.92 30.53
N GLN A 150 3.57 0.13 30.21
CA GLN A 150 3.01 1.47 30.00
C GLN A 150 1.98 1.51 28.85
N LEU A 151 2.26 0.85 27.73
CA LEU A 151 1.32 0.75 26.61
C LEU A 151 0.06 -0.05 26.98
N ALA A 152 0.21 -1.08 27.83
CA ALA A 152 -0.91 -1.85 28.37
C ALA A 152 -1.76 -1.01 29.34
N ASP A 153 -1.15 -0.23 30.24
CA ASP A 153 -1.89 0.67 31.13
C ASP A 153 -2.68 1.71 30.32
N LEU A 154 -2.07 2.30 29.29
CA LEU A 154 -2.73 3.24 28.38
C LEU A 154 -3.90 2.60 27.60
N SER A 155 -3.86 1.30 27.34
CA SER A 155 -4.95 0.59 26.65
C SER A 155 -6.26 0.61 27.45
N SER A 156 -6.15 0.66 28.78
CA SER A 156 -7.28 0.68 29.71
C SER A 156 -7.76 2.10 30.06
N SER A 157 -7.11 3.14 29.53
CA SER A 157 -7.47 4.53 29.77
C SER A 157 -8.84 4.86 29.16
N HIS A 158 -9.66 5.58 29.92
CA HIS A 158 -10.94 6.12 29.45
C HIS A 158 -10.77 7.43 28.66
N ASP A 159 -9.60 8.07 28.76
CA ASP A 159 -9.26 9.28 27.98
C ASP A 159 -8.77 8.90 26.56
N PRO A 160 -9.51 9.28 25.50
CA PRO A 160 -9.14 8.97 24.13
C PRO A 160 -7.79 9.55 23.68
N VAL A 161 -7.40 10.74 24.16
CA VAL A 161 -6.15 11.41 23.78
C VAL A 161 -4.95 10.66 24.34
N LEU A 162 -5.04 10.24 25.61
CA LEU A 162 -4.03 9.40 26.27
C LEU A 162 -4.00 8.00 25.66
N ARG A 163 -5.15 7.39 25.42
CA ARG A 163 -5.25 6.08 24.75
C ARG A 163 -4.63 6.12 23.35
N PHE A 164 -4.82 7.20 22.60
CA PHE A 164 -4.24 7.36 21.27
C PHE A 164 -2.71 7.47 21.28
N SER A 165 -2.13 8.05 22.33
CA SER A 165 -0.68 8.23 22.45
C SER A 165 0.11 6.92 22.34
N ARG A 166 -0.50 5.78 22.71
CA ARG A 166 0.12 4.46 22.60
C ARG A 166 0.42 4.08 21.15
N PHE A 167 -0.46 4.45 20.21
CA PHE A 167 -0.28 4.17 18.78
C PHE A 167 0.89 4.98 18.21
N LEU A 168 1.01 6.25 18.61
CA LEU A 168 2.17 7.08 18.29
C LEU A 168 3.45 6.50 18.92
N GLY A 169 3.35 5.97 20.14
CA GLY A 169 4.45 5.24 20.79
C GLY A 169 4.87 3.98 20.03
N ILE A 170 3.94 3.27 19.39
CA ILE A 170 4.26 2.08 18.56
C ILE A 170 4.90 2.51 17.23
N LEU A 171 4.40 3.58 16.61
CA LEU A 171 4.85 4.04 15.29
C LEU A 171 6.14 4.88 15.32
N GLY A 172 6.34 5.69 16.36
CA GLY A 172 7.30 6.80 16.38
C GLY A 172 8.54 6.61 17.27
N ARG A 173 8.81 5.40 17.76
CA ARG A 173 9.92 5.12 18.70
C ARG A 173 11.33 5.07 18.11
N GLY A 174 11.47 5.45 16.84
CA GLY A 174 12.75 5.41 16.13
C GLY A 174 13.05 4.05 15.48
N ALA A 175 14.05 4.03 14.62
CA ALA A 175 14.42 2.86 13.84
C ALA A 175 14.76 1.66 14.74
N GLY A 176 14.18 0.49 14.45
CA GLY A 176 14.36 -0.74 15.23
C GLY A 176 13.44 -0.91 16.44
N ASN A 177 12.81 0.18 16.92
CA ASN A 177 11.90 0.15 18.08
C ASN A 177 10.43 0.44 17.73
N SER A 178 10.15 0.67 16.44
CA SER A 178 8.80 0.84 15.89
C SER A 178 8.34 -0.41 15.13
N ARG A 179 7.03 -0.67 15.11
CA ARG A 179 6.41 -1.68 14.24
C ARG A 179 5.15 -1.15 13.57
N PRO A 180 4.66 -1.76 12.48
CA PRO A 180 3.31 -1.50 12.00
C PRO A 180 2.27 -1.87 13.07
N LEU A 181 1.14 -1.16 13.08
CA LEU A 181 0.01 -1.49 13.95
C LEU A 181 -0.65 -2.80 13.50
N THR A 182 -1.25 -3.55 14.43
CA THR A 182 -2.15 -4.66 14.05
C THR A 182 -3.44 -4.11 13.43
N ILE A 183 -4.30 -4.99 12.89
CA ILE A 183 -5.58 -4.60 12.30
C ILE A 183 -6.44 -3.89 13.35
N GLU A 184 -6.55 -4.47 14.55
CA GLU A 184 -7.36 -3.98 15.66
C GLU A 184 -6.81 -2.64 16.19
N GLU A 185 -5.49 -2.52 16.31
CA GLU A 185 -4.85 -1.27 16.73
C GLU A 185 -5.08 -0.14 15.71
N ALA A 186 -4.97 -0.45 14.42
CA ALA A 186 -5.21 0.53 13.35
C ALA A 186 -6.70 0.91 13.24
N GLU A 187 -7.60 -0.05 13.41
CA GLU A 187 -9.05 0.16 13.45
C GLU A 187 -9.45 1.06 14.62
N GLU A 188 -8.94 0.79 15.82
CA GLU A 188 -9.24 1.63 16.98
C GLU A 188 -8.64 3.03 16.83
N ALA A 189 -7.37 3.14 16.42
CA ALA A 189 -6.73 4.43 16.20
C ALA A 189 -7.49 5.28 15.17
N PHE A 190 -7.87 4.68 14.04
CA PHE A 190 -8.58 5.39 12.99
C PHE A 190 -10.03 5.71 13.36
N SER A 191 -10.69 4.86 14.16
CA SER A 191 -12.01 5.15 14.73
C SER A 191 -12.00 6.37 15.64
N LEU A 192 -10.99 6.49 16.51
CA LEU A 192 -10.80 7.66 17.37
C LEU A 192 -10.60 8.95 16.56
N ILE A 193 -9.85 8.88 15.45
CA ILE A 193 -9.67 9.99 14.52
C ILE A 193 -11.00 10.37 13.85
N LEU A 194 -11.74 9.40 13.32
CA LEU A 194 -13.03 9.64 12.64
C LEU A 194 -14.09 10.23 13.59
N GLN A 195 -14.08 9.80 14.86
CA GLN A 195 -14.95 10.31 15.91
C GLN A 195 -14.50 11.68 16.46
N GLN A 196 -13.41 12.25 15.95
CA GLN A 196 -12.85 13.54 16.38
C GLN A 196 -12.50 13.58 17.88
N GLN A 197 -12.08 12.44 18.44
CA GLN A 197 -11.74 12.31 19.86
C GLN A 197 -10.25 12.49 20.15
N VAL A 198 -9.46 12.85 19.15
CA VAL A 198 -8.00 12.98 19.27
C VAL A 198 -7.55 14.38 18.91
N ASP A 199 -6.41 14.78 19.45
CA ASP A 199 -5.80 16.05 19.07
C ASP A 199 -5.41 16.05 17.59
N PRO A 200 -5.70 17.10 16.79
CA PRO A 200 -5.31 17.18 15.39
C PRO A 200 -3.81 17.00 15.15
N MET A 201 -2.94 17.40 16.09
CA MET A 201 -1.50 17.16 16.05
C MET A 201 -1.19 15.67 16.18
N GLN A 202 -1.90 14.94 17.04
CA GLN A 202 -1.74 13.49 17.16
C GLN A 202 -2.18 12.77 15.87
N ALA A 203 -3.30 13.16 15.29
CA ALA A 203 -3.77 12.62 14.00
C ALA A 203 -2.76 12.90 12.87
N SER A 204 -2.22 14.12 12.82
CA SER A 204 -1.20 14.52 11.84
C SER A 204 0.09 13.72 12.00
N ALA A 205 0.57 13.53 13.23
CA ALA A 205 1.73 12.71 13.52
C ALA A 205 1.51 11.25 13.11
N PHE A 206 0.33 10.69 13.40
CA PHE A 206 -0.06 9.34 13.02
C PHE A 206 0.03 9.12 11.49
N PHE A 207 -0.60 9.99 10.70
CA PHE A 207 -0.53 9.89 9.24
C PHE A 207 0.88 10.03 8.70
N SER A 208 1.66 10.96 9.26
CA SER A 208 3.04 11.22 8.83
C SER A 208 3.95 10.03 9.12
N LEU A 209 3.81 9.39 10.28
CA LEU A 209 4.61 8.22 10.66
C LEU A 209 4.30 6.99 9.81
N ILE A 210 3.02 6.70 9.55
CA ILE A 210 2.61 5.60 8.66
C ILE A 210 3.09 5.88 7.23
N HIS A 211 2.90 7.10 6.72
CA HIS A 211 3.32 7.46 5.37
C HIS A 211 4.84 7.36 5.21
N TYR A 212 5.61 7.88 6.17
CA TYR A 212 7.07 7.85 6.13
C TYR A 212 7.62 6.43 6.15
N ARG A 213 7.06 5.53 6.98
CA ARG A 213 7.46 4.11 7.01
C ARG A 213 6.97 3.34 5.78
N GLY A 214 5.85 3.77 5.20
CA GLY A 214 5.09 3.03 4.20
C GLY A 214 3.96 2.22 4.85
N THR A 215 2.74 2.44 4.38
CA THR A 215 1.52 1.78 4.86
C THR A 215 1.63 0.26 4.74
N ALA A 216 1.37 -0.48 5.83
CA ALA A 216 1.26 -1.95 5.79
C ALA A 216 -0.18 -2.38 5.53
N ALA A 217 -0.40 -3.55 4.89
CA ALA A 217 -1.75 -4.04 4.59
C ALA A 217 -2.64 -4.20 5.83
N GLN A 218 -2.10 -4.65 6.95
CA GLN A 218 -2.87 -4.78 8.20
C GLN A 218 -3.34 -3.43 8.75
N GLU A 219 -2.51 -2.38 8.63
CA GLU A 219 -2.90 -1.04 9.05
C GLU A 219 -3.98 -0.48 8.14
N LEU A 220 -3.81 -0.68 6.83
CA LEU A 220 -4.79 -0.26 5.84
C LEU A 220 -6.13 -1.01 6.04
N ALA A 221 -6.08 -2.31 6.36
CA ALA A 221 -7.27 -3.11 6.64
C ALA A 221 -8.01 -2.57 7.87
N GLY A 222 -7.30 -2.27 8.96
CA GLY A 222 -7.89 -1.66 10.15
C GLY A 222 -8.51 -0.29 9.87
N MET A 223 -7.82 0.57 9.10
CA MET A 223 -8.36 1.86 8.66
C MET A 223 -9.64 1.71 7.82
N VAL A 224 -9.66 0.76 6.89
CA VAL A 224 -10.84 0.49 6.04
C VAL A 224 -12.01 -0.02 6.88
N ARG A 225 -11.78 -0.93 7.84
CA ARG A 225 -12.81 -1.41 8.76
C ARG A 225 -13.41 -0.28 9.60
N ALA A 226 -12.57 0.52 10.23
CA ALA A 226 -13.01 1.68 11.00
C ALA A 226 -13.84 2.66 10.14
N ALA A 227 -13.43 2.91 8.90
CA ALA A 227 -14.20 3.74 7.98
C ALA A 227 -15.55 3.11 7.59
N ARG A 228 -15.57 1.83 7.20
CA ARG A 228 -16.81 1.13 6.83
C ARG A 228 -17.80 1.08 7.98
N GLN A 229 -17.33 0.81 9.20
CA GLN A 229 -18.14 0.83 10.41
C GLN A 229 -18.66 2.23 10.74
N TYR A 230 -17.80 3.25 10.74
CA TYR A 230 -18.19 4.62 11.08
C TYR A 230 -19.26 5.19 10.12
N TYR A 231 -19.14 4.88 8.83
CA TYR A 231 -20.08 5.33 7.80
C TYR A 231 -21.18 4.33 7.46
N GLN A 232 -21.31 3.22 8.19
CA GLN A 232 -22.37 2.23 7.99
C GLN A 232 -22.44 1.71 6.54
N LEU A 233 -21.26 1.45 5.95
CA LEU A 233 -21.16 1.01 4.55
C LEU A 233 -21.54 -0.46 4.37
N ASP A 234 -21.48 -1.24 5.46
CA ASP A 234 -21.71 -2.68 5.44
C ASP A 234 -23.13 -3.12 5.87
N ASP A 235 -24.05 -2.16 6.03
CA ASP A 235 -25.38 -2.38 6.62
C ASP A 235 -26.35 -3.22 5.76
N THR A 236 -26.00 -3.55 4.51
CA THR A 236 -26.87 -4.31 3.62
C THR A 236 -26.42 -5.76 3.45
N PHE A 237 -27.39 -6.69 3.47
CA PHE A 237 -27.15 -8.12 3.28
C PHE A 237 -26.92 -8.54 1.82
N SER A 238 -26.91 -7.59 0.86
CA SER A 238 -26.81 -7.92 -0.56
C SER A 238 -26.10 -6.82 -1.36
N PRO A 239 -25.22 -7.20 -2.32
CA PRO A 239 -24.56 -6.26 -3.20
C PRO A 239 -25.54 -5.34 -3.91
N GLN A 240 -25.34 -4.02 -3.83
CA GLN A 240 -26.17 -3.06 -4.55
C GLN A 240 -25.63 -2.80 -5.97
N ALA A 241 -24.31 -2.95 -6.16
CA ALA A 241 -23.60 -2.79 -7.42
C ALA A 241 -22.93 -4.10 -7.89
N ASP A 242 -22.63 -4.18 -9.18
CA ASP A 242 -21.80 -5.24 -9.75
C ASP A 242 -20.31 -4.91 -9.68
N LEU A 243 -19.96 -3.66 -10.03
CA LEU A 243 -18.59 -3.17 -10.06
C LEU A 243 -18.47 -1.88 -9.27
N ASP A 244 -17.52 -1.85 -8.34
CA ASP A 244 -17.01 -0.68 -7.67
C ASP A 244 -15.75 -0.18 -8.40
N TRP A 245 -15.72 1.10 -8.72
CA TRP A 245 -14.66 1.71 -9.51
C TRP A 245 -14.24 3.05 -8.90
N PRO A 246 -13.28 3.04 -7.96
CA PRO A 246 -12.80 4.25 -7.31
C PRO A 246 -12.14 5.24 -8.29
N ALA A 247 -12.56 6.50 -8.21
CA ALA A 247 -12.27 7.58 -9.14
C ALA A 247 -11.53 8.75 -8.44
N TYR A 248 -10.38 8.47 -7.80
CA TYR A 248 -9.59 9.47 -7.07
C TYR A 248 -8.55 10.19 -7.94
N LEU A 249 -8.89 10.47 -9.20
CA LEU A 249 -8.00 11.16 -10.14
C LEU A 249 -7.49 12.48 -9.54
N SER A 250 -6.18 12.70 -9.59
CA SER A 250 -5.59 13.96 -9.13
C SER A 250 -6.23 15.16 -9.87
N PRO A 251 -6.68 16.21 -9.16
CA PRO A 251 -7.27 17.40 -9.79
C PRO A 251 -6.31 18.05 -10.79
N ASN A 252 -5.02 18.03 -10.46
CA ASN A 252 -3.93 18.58 -11.27
C ASN A 252 -3.51 17.67 -12.43
N SER A 253 -4.12 16.49 -12.59
CA SER A 253 -3.84 15.62 -13.73
C SER A 253 -4.28 16.29 -15.03
N PRO A 254 -3.40 16.47 -16.03
CA PRO A 254 -3.79 17.01 -17.33
C PRO A 254 -4.53 15.98 -18.20
N ARG A 255 -4.72 14.74 -17.72
CA ARG A 255 -5.36 13.67 -18.47
C ARG A 255 -6.88 13.77 -18.38
N ALA A 256 -7.54 13.55 -19.51
CA ALA A 256 -8.98 13.41 -19.57
C ALA A 256 -9.41 12.04 -18.96
N PRO A 257 -10.58 11.96 -18.28
CA PRO A 257 -11.03 10.76 -17.60
C PRO A 257 -11.71 9.77 -18.57
N TRP A 258 -10.92 9.06 -19.38
CA TRP A 258 -11.42 8.05 -20.34
C TRP A 258 -12.10 6.86 -19.66
N PHE A 259 -11.70 6.53 -18.43
CA PHE A 259 -12.35 5.48 -17.64
C PHE A 259 -13.86 5.72 -17.41
N LEU A 260 -14.33 6.98 -17.41
CA LEU A 260 -15.77 7.27 -17.28
C LEU A 260 -16.56 6.85 -18.51
N GLN A 261 -15.98 6.97 -19.71
CA GLN A 261 -16.60 6.45 -20.93
C GLN A 261 -16.64 4.92 -20.92
N ALA A 262 -15.58 4.28 -20.42
CA ALA A 262 -15.55 2.83 -20.21
C ALA A 262 -16.63 2.38 -19.20
N ALA A 263 -16.76 3.06 -18.06
CA ALA A 263 -17.78 2.77 -17.07
C ALA A 263 -19.20 2.95 -17.63
N LYS A 264 -19.45 4.04 -18.38
CA LYS A 264 -20.74 4.28 -19.06
C LYS A 264 -21.06 3.14 -20.04
N LEU A 265 -20.06 2.66 -20.77
CA LEU A 265 -20.22 1.56 -21.71
C LEU A 265 -20.66 0.26 -21.02
N LEU A 266 -20.06 -0.08 -19.88
CA LEU A 266 -20.45 -1.26 -19.09
C LEU A 266 -21.86 -1.10 -18.49
N ALA A 267 -22.22 0.11 -18.08
CA ALA A 267 -23.57 0.39 -17.60
C ALA A 267 -24.63 0.23 -18.70
N GLN A 268 -24.33 0.67 -19.93
CA GLN A 268 -25.17 0.44 -21.10
C GLN A 268 -25.30 -1.05 -21.44
N ALA A 269 -24.30 -1.87 -21.10
CA ALA A 269 -24.35 -3.33 -21.22
C ALA A 269 -25.17 -4.01 -20.10
N GLY A 270 -25.71 -3.26 -19.14
CA GLY A 270 -26.61 -3.74 -18.08
C GLY A 270 -25.97 -3.93 -16.70
N TYR A 271 -24.66 -3.74 -16.57
CA TYR A 271 -23.97 -3.88 -15.27
C TYR A 271 -24.23 -2.67 -14.37
N LYS A 272 -24.43 -2.90 -13.07
CA LYS A 272 -24.56 -1.82 -12.08
C LYS A 272 -23.16 -1.32 -11.67
N ILE A 273 -22.79 -0.13 -12.12
CA ILE A 273 -21.47 0.47 -11.87
C ILE A 273 -21.56 1.55 -10.78
N ALA A 274 -20.82 1.36 -9.69
CA ALA A 274 -20.64 2.35 -8.64
C ALA A 274 -19.28 3.05 -8.81
N LEU A 275 -19.31 4.34 -9.12
CA LEU A 275 -18.12 5.19 -9.13
C LEU A 275 -18.13 6.03 -7.85
N HIS A 276 -17.01 6.13 -7.15
CA HIS A 276 -16.87 7.08 -6.04
C HIS A 276 -15.48 7.70 -6.01
N GLY A 277 -15.36 8.97 -5.66
CA GLY A 277 -14.09 9.67 -5.81
C GLY A 277 -14.06 11.04 -5.16
N SER A 278 -12.92 11.72 -5.26
CA SER A 278 -12.78 13.10 -4.75
C SER A 278 -13.22 14.11 -5.80
N ASN A 279 -13.89 15.16 -5.36
CA ASN A 279 -14.24 16.34 -6.14
C ASN A 279 -13.00 17.21 -6.44
N GLY A 280 -11.87 16.92 -5.80
CA GLY A 280 -10.64 17.69 -5.91
C GLY A 280 -10.67 19.02 -5.16
N SER A 281 -9.58 19.76 -5.26
CA SER A 281 -9.44 21.13 -4.75
C SER A 281 -8.72 22.00 -5.76
N GLY A 282 -8.92 23.32 -5.68
CA GLY A 282 -8.31 24.31 -6.58
C GLY A 282 -9.03 24.47 -7.93
N MET A 283 -8.34 25.07 -8.90
CA MET A 283 -8.90 25.49 -10.20
C MET A 283 -9.44 24.35 -11.06
N ASN A 284 -8.99 23.11 -10.82
CA ASN A 284 -9.42 21.92 -11.55
C ASN A 284 -10.31 20.98 -10.71
N SER A 285 -10.91 21.51 -9.63
CA SER A 285 -11.97 20.81 -8.90
C SER A 285 -13.19 20.58 -9.80
N GLY A 286 -13.96 19.53 -9.54
CA GLY A 286 -15.17 19.23 -10.29
C GLY A 286 -14.96 18.48 -11.62
N LYS A 287 -13.73 18.10 -11.97
CA LYS A 287 -13.41 17.45 -13.28
C LYS A 287 -14.22 16.18 -13.51
N ILE A 288 -14.38 15.34 -12.49
CA ILE A 288 -15.11 14.08 -12.60
C ILE A 288 -16.61 14.35 -12.69
N GLU A 289 -17.13 15.32 -11.92
CA GLU A 289 -18.53 15.76 -11.99
C GLU A 289 -18.88 16.34 -13.37
N GLN A 290 -18.02 17.20 -13.91
CA GLN A 290 -18.20 17.78 -15.24
C GLN A 290 -18.26 16.68 -16.32
N ALA A 291 -17.34 15.72 -16.25
CA ALA A 291 -17.32 14.58 -17.16
C ALA A 291 -18.53 13.63 -16.95
N ALA A 292 -18.95 13.41 -15.70
CA ALA A 292 -20.14 12.63 -15.37
C ALA A 292 -21.40 13.27 -15.96
N HIS A 293 -21.60 14.58 -15.77
CA HIS A 293 -22.69 15.34 -16.37
C HIS A 293 -22.71 15.23 -17.89
N ALA A 294 -21.55 15.36 -18.54
CA ALA A 294 -21.43 15.25 -19.99
C ALA A 294 -21.82 13.85 -20.55
N LEU A 295 -21.63 12.79 -19.76
CA LEU A 295 -22.02 11.42 -20.13
C LEU A 295 -23.43 11.03 -19.66
N GLY A 296 -24.15 11.94 -19.00
CA GLY A 296 -25.40 11.63 -18.33
C GLY A 296 -25.24 10.53 -17.28
N ILE A 297 -24.14 10.56 -16.53
CA ILE A 297 -23.95 9.74 -15.33
C ILE A 297 -24.50 10.55 -14.14
N PRO A 298 -25.53 10.06 -13.44
CA PRO A 298 -26.06 10.74 -12.26
C PRO A 298 -25.01 10.91 -11.16
N VAL A 299 -25.00 12.09 -10.53
CA VAL A 299 -24.14 12.41 -9.39
C VAL A 299 -25.00 12.39 -8.12
N ALA A 300 -24.80 11.38 -7.28
CA ALA A 300 -25.56 11.22 -6.04
C ALA A 300 -24.99 12.07 -4.91
N GLN A 301 -25.86 12.61 -4.06
CA GLN A 301 -25.43 13.48 -2.95
C GLN A 301 -25.14 12.71 -1.65
N ASN A 302 -25.63 11.47 -1.53
CA ASN A 302 -25.45 10.60 -0.38
C ASN A 302 -25.68 9.13 -0.75
N LEU A 303 -25.45 8.21 0.20
CA LEU A 303 -25.62 6.76 0.00
C LEU A 303 -27.05 6.36 -0.37
N ALA A 304 -28.07 6.99 0.22
CA ALA A 304 -29.46 6.64 -0.03
C ALA A 304 -29.89 6.99 -1.46
N ASP A 305 -29.54 8.20 -1.90
CA ASP A 305 -29.72 8.67 -3.27
C ASP A 305 -28.96 7.77 -4.26
N ALA A 306 -27.71 7.42 -3.95
CA ALA A 306 -26.92 6.56 -4.82
C ALA A 306 -27.54 5.17 -5.01
N ARG A 307 -28.04 4.55 -3.94
CA ARG A 307 -28.73 3.26 -3.99
C ARG A 307 -29.98 3.33 -4.87
N GLN A 308 -30.75 4.40 -4.76
CA GLN A 308 -31.98 4.57 -5.55
C GLN A 308 -31.66 4.82 -7.03
N THR A 309 -30.69 5.70 -7.29
CA THR A 309 -30.24 6.05 -8.63
C THR A 309 -29.71 4.83 -9.37
N LEU A 310 -28.87 4.02 -8.72
CA LEU A 310 -28.27 2.83 -9.33
C LEU A 310 -29.31 1.79 -9.80
N LYS A 311 -30.48 1.71 -9.15
CA LYS A 311 -31.59 0.84 -9.58
C LYS A 311 -32.17 1.25 -10.93
N ASN A 312 -32.13 2.54 -11.26
CA ASN A 312 -32.79 3.11 -12.44
C ASN A 312 -31.81 3.34 -13.61
N SER A 313 -30.56 3.71 -13.32
CA SER A 313 -29.60 4.14 -14.34
C SER A 313 -28.48 3.14 -14.63
N HIS A 314 -28.35 2.07 -13.83
CA HIS A 314 -27.20 1.14 -13.85
C HIS A 314 -25.83 1.79 -13.62
N ILE A 315 -25.75 3.10 -13.37
CA ILE A 315 -24.51 3.80 -13.06
C ILE A 315 -24.76 5.00 -12.16
N VAL A 316 -23.86 5.22 -11.21
CA VAL A 316 -23.87 6.39 -10.34
C VAL A 316 -22.45 6.83 -10.01
N TYR A 317 -22.22 8.13 -9.96
CA TYR A 317 -21.02 8.72 -9.37
C TYR A 317 -21.35 9.31 -8.00
N MET A 318 -20.51 9.03 -7.00
CA MET A 318 -20.64 9.53 -5.65
C MET A 318 -19.39 10.30 -5.21
N PRO A 319 -19.49 11.62 -5.03
CA PRO A 319 -18.51 12.41 -4.30
C PRO A 319 -18.19 11.82 -2.93
N LEU A 320 -16.90 11.74 -2.58
CA LEU A 320 -16.46 11.28 -1.25
C LEU A 320 -17.03 12.19 -0.15
N THR A 321 -17.19 13.48 -0.43
CA THR A 321 -17.85 14.43 0.47
C THR A 321 -19.31 14.08 0.77
N GLY A 322 -20.00 13.38 -0.14
CA GLY A 322 -21.40 13.01 0.00
C GLY A 322 -21.66 11.83 0.94
N PHE A 323 -20.66 10.99 1.20
CA PHE A 323 -20.82 9.83 2.10
C PHE A 323 -19.74 9.68 3.17
N ALA A 324 -18.54 10.21 2.97
CA ALA A 324 -17.44 10.17 3.94
C ALA A 324 -16.71 11.51 4.08
N PRO A 325 -17.39 12.56 4.59
CA PRO A 325 -16.86 13.92 4.63
C PRO A 325 -15.59 14.09 5.50
N ALA A 326 -15.42 13.29 6.56
CA ALA A 326 -14.19 13.37 7.36
C ALA A 326 -12.97 12.85 6.57
N LEU A 327 -13.15 11.78 5.77
CA LEU A 327 -12.08 11.28 4.89
C LEU A 327 -11.76 12.29 3.78
N ALA A 328 -12.78 12.92 3.20
CA ALA A 328 -12.60 13.99 2.23
C ALA A 328 -11.78 15.16 2.82
N SER A 329 -12.08 15.55 4.05
CA SER A 329 -11.34 16.60 4.77
C SER A 329 -9.89 16.21 5.02
N MET A 330 -9.61 14.96 5.41
CA MET A 330 -8.25 14.46 5.59
C MET A 330 -7.47 14.42 4.28
N MET A 331 -8.10 14.03 3.16
CA MET A 331 -7.46 14.08 1.84
C MET A 331 -7.14 15.52 1.39
N ALA A 332 -7.97 16.49 1.79
CA ALA A 332 -7.79 17.90 1.47
C ALA A 332 -6.60 18.56 2.22
N LEU A 333 -5.95 17.84 3.14
CA LEU A 333 -4.76 18.33 3.86
C LEU A 333 -3.48 18.33 3.02
N TYR A 334 -3.50 17.78 1.80
CA TYR A 334 -2.31 17.73 0.94
C TYR A 334 -1.57 19.08 0.78
N PRO A 335 -2.23 20.24 0.55
CA PRO A 335 -1.54 21.53 0.43
C PRO A 335 -0.80 21.97 1.70
N LEU A 336 -1.21 21.47 2.89
CA LEU A 336 -0.59 21.80 4.16
C LEU A 336 0.69 20.98 4.41
N PHE A 337 0.68 19.71 4.02
CA PHE A 337 1.80 18.79 4.26
C PHE A 337 2.73 18.60 3.06
N ALA A 338 2.28 18.98 1.85
CA ALA A 338 2.93 18.67 0.57
C ALA A 338 3.23 17.16 0.36
N ALA A 339 2.54 16.29 1.11
CA ALA A 339 2.73 14.84 1.12
C ALA A 339 1.38 14.11 1.13
N ARG A 340 1.35 12.88 0.59
CA ARG A 340 0.13 12.05 0.56
C ARG A 340 -0.10 11.46 1.95
N SER A 341 -1.37 11.39 2.37
CA SER A 341 -1.78 10.68 3.58
C SER A 341 -2.13 9.21 3.25
N PRO A 342 -1.94 8.26 4.20
CA PRO A 342 -2.43 6.88 4.07
C PRO A 342 -3.95 6.80 3.82
N VAL A 343 -4.70 7.85 4.14
CA VAL A 343 -6.13 7.98 3.78
C VAL A 343 -6.33 7.85 2.27
N GLY A 344 -5.39 8.34 1.47
CA GLY A 344 -5.43 8.21 0.01
C GLY A 344 -5.31 6.76 -0.48
N ASP A 345 -4.81 5.82 0.32
CA ASP A 345 -4.84 4.39 0.00
C ASP A 345 -6.15 3.76 0.51
N CYS A 346 -6.61 4.19 1.70
CA CYS A 346 -7.82 3.67 2.36
C CYS A 346 -9.07 3.89 1.51
N VAL A 347 -9.20 5.05 0.90
CA VAL A 347 -10.42 5.44 0.19
C VAL A 347 -10.73 4.57 -1.02
N HIS A 348 -9.76 3.87 -1.60
CA HIS A 348 -9.95 2.95 -2.72
C HIS A 348 -10.60 1.62 -2.32
N LEU A 349 -10.66 1.30 -1.03
CA LEU A 349 -11.17 0.03 -0.52
C LEU A 349 -12.50 0.18 0.22
N LEU A 350 -13.12 1.37 0.19
CA LEU A 350 -14.37 1.61 0.91
C LEU A 350 -15.55 0.81 0.35
N ASN A 351 -15.66 0.70 -0.97
CA ASN A 351 -16.75 0.00 -1.66
C ASN A 351 -18.15 0.34 -1.08
N PRO A 352 -18.57 1.62 -1.13
CA PRO A 352 -19.73 2.14 -0.38
C PRO A 352 -21.08 1.55 -0.77
N LEU A 353 -21.17 0.87 -1.92
CA LEU A 353 -22.37 0.19 -2.41
C LEU A 353 -22.20 -1.34 -2.46
N GLN A 354 -21.20 -1.86 -1.73
CA GLN A 354 -20.98 -3.29 -1.52
C GLN A 354 -20.89 -4.08 -2.83
N ALA A 355 -20.26 -3.53 -3.87
CA ALA A 355 -20.12 -4.20 -5.14
C ALA A 355 -19.40 -5.55 -5.00
N ARG A 356 -19.81 -6.53 -5.80
CA ARG A 356 -19.20 -7.88 -5.79
C ARG A 356 -17.78 -7.90 -6.36
N ALA A 357 -17.43 -6.93 -7.19
CA ALA A 357 -16.12 -6.75 -7.79
C ALA A 357 -15.64 -5.31 -7.63
N SER A 358 -14.34 -5.08 -7.41
CA SER A 358 -13.73 -3.73 -7.49
C SER A 358 -12.56 -3.68 -8.45
N LEU A 359 -12.52 -2.63 -9.29
CA LEU A 359 -11.42 -2.35 -10.21
C LEU A 359 -10.66 -1.10 -9.73
N LEU A 360 -9.45 -1.32 -9.23
CA LEU A 360 -8.63 -0.30 -8.59
C LEU A 360 -7.47 0.16 -9.49
N GLY A 361 -7.22 1.46 -9.52
CA GLY A 361 -5.94 2.01 -9.95
C GLY A 361 -5.42 2.91 -8.86
N VAL A 362 -4.21 2.64 -8.39
CA VAL A 362 -3.74 3.12 -7.09
C VAL A 362 -2.44 3.90 -7.20
N SER A 363 -2.30 4.85 -6.27
CA SER A 363 -1.02 5.44 -5.83
C SER A 363 0.12 4.42 -5.87
N ARG A 364 1.30 4.70 -6.44
CA ARG A 364 2.52 3.89 -6.26
C ARG A 364 2.63 3.55 -4.76
N PRO A 365 2.22 2.35 -4.34
CA PRO A 365 2.11 2.10 -2.92
C PRO A 365 3.50 1.82 -2.38
N ALA A 366 3.65 1.77 -1.05
CA ALA A 366 4.92 1.40 -0.42
C ALA A 366 5.47 0.09 -1.00
N TYR A 367 4.57 -0.85 -1.30
CA TYR A 367 4.83 -2.04 -2.09
C TYR A 367 3.64 -2.31 -3.01
N ARG A 368 3.88 -3.00 -4.12
CA ARG A 368 2.97 -3.07 -5.26
C ARG A 368 1.63 -3.76 -4.92
N GLU A 369 1.68 -4.74 -4.04
CA GLU A 369 0.59 -5.64 -3.67
C GLU A 369 -0.33 -5.09 -2.57
N LEU A 370 -0.02 -3.91 -2.00
CA LEU A 370 -0.68 -3.35 -0.81
C LEU A 370 -2.21 -3.50 -0.83
N HIS A 371 -2.87 -3.04 -1.89
CA HIS A 371 -4.32 -3.06 -1.96
C HIS A 371 -4.90 -4.47 -2.12
N ARG A 372 -4.20 -5.36 -2.83
CA ARG A 372 -4.60 -6.77 -2.96
C ARG A 372 -4.47 -7.49 -1.63
N ASP A 373 -3.34 -7.32 -0.96
CA ASP A 373 -3.07 -7.99 0.32
C ASP A 373 -3.98 -7.45 1.42
N THR A 374 -4.30 -6.16 1.39
CA THR A 374 -5.31 -5.56 2.28
C THR A 374 -6.70 -6.15 2.02
N ALA A 375 -7.11 -6.24 0.75
CA ALA A 375 -8.40 -6.84 0.40
C ALA A 375 -8.47 -8.31 0.83
N LYS A 376 -7.37 -9.06 0.70
CA LYS A 376 -7.27 -10.44 1.17
C LYS A 376 -7.45 -10.53 2.69
N LEU A 377 -6.78 -9.68 3.47
CA LEU A 377 -6.98 -9.61 4.93
C LEU A 377 -8.43 -9.29 5.27
N LEU A 378 -9.06 -8.33 4.59
CA LEU A 378 -10.47 -7.98 4.80
C LEU A 378 -11.43 -9.16 4.49
N GLN A 379 -11.05 -10.08 3.60
CA GLN A 379 -11.85 -11.27 3.27
C GLN A 379 -11.60 -12.46 4.20
N GLU A 380 -10.41 -12.55 4.82
CA GLU A 380 -10.03 -13.63 5.73
C GLU A 380 -10.46 -13.38 7.19
N LEU A 381 -10.68 -12.12 7.56
CA LEU A 381 -11.13 -11.78 8.90
C LEU A 381 -12.49 -12.41 9.20
N PRO A 382 -12.66 -13.02 10.38
CA PRO A 382 -13.97 -13.50 10.79
C PRO A 382 -14.95 -12.33 10.84
N GLU A 383 -16.19 -12.59 10.46
CA GLU A 383 -17.33 -11.72 10.77
C GLU A 383 -17.51 -11.74 12.31
N THR A 384 -16.70 -10.98 13.07
CA THR A 384 -16.57 -11.21 14.52
C THR A 384 -17.78 -10.72 15.32
N HIS A 385 -18.17 -11.60 16.25
CA HIS A 385 -18.89 -11.46 17.52
C HIS A 385 -19.68 -10.18 17.85
N ASP A 386 -20.94 -10.43 18.19
CA ASP A 386 -21.97 -9.55 18.75
C ASP A 386 -22.45 -8.41 17.83
N THR A 387 -23.62 -8.67 17.24
CA THR A 387 -24.60 -7.75 16.64
C THR A 387 -24.43 -7.17 15.22
N THR A 388 -23.33 -7.38 14.49
CA THR A 388 -23.34 -7.00 13.05
C THR A 388 -22.53 -7.97 12.19
N VAL A 389 -23.23 -8.70 11.32
CA VAL A 389 -22.64 -9.61 10.32
C VAL A 389 -22.07 -8.76 9.19
N TYR A 390 -20.76 -8.52 9.19
CA TYR A 390 -20.07 -7.88 8.06
C TYR A 390 -19.93 -8.87 6.90
N GLY A 391 -20.98 -9.04 6.10
CA GLY A 391 -20.89 -9.84 4.89
C GLY A 391 -19.93 -9.16 3.91
N ASN A 392 -18.69 -9.66 3.78
CA ASN A 392 -17.76 -9.15 2.79
C ASN A 392 -18.25 -9.54 1.38
N SER A 393 -19.10 -8.69 0.82
CA SER A 393 -19.73 -8.90 -0.50
C SER A 393 -18.72 -8.83 -1.65
N GLN A 394 -17.56 -8.21 -1.41
CA GLN A 394 -16.52 -8.02 -2.39
C GLN A 394 -15.68 -9.29 -2.53
N ARG A 395 -16.07 -10.13 -3.49
CA ARG A 395 -15.37 -11.40 -3.79
C ARG A 395 -14.24 -11.23 -4.79
N GLN A 396 -14.29 -10.18 -5.62
CA GLN A 396 -13.32 -9.96 -6.68
C GLN A 396 -12.68 -8.59 -6.57
N LEU A 397 -11.37 -8.54 -6.75
CA LEU A 397 -10.62 -7.30 -6.79
C LEU A 397 -9.52 -7.39 -7.84
N THR A 398 -9.41 -6.37 -8.67
CA THR A 398 -8.34 -6.24 -9.65
C THR A 398 -7.66 -4.91 -9.46
N VAL A 399 -6.34 -4.93 -9.28
CA VAL A 399 -5.51 -3.71 -9.20
C VAL A 399 -4.70 -3.58 -10.47
N LEU A 400 -4.94 -2.52 -11.22
CA LEU A 400 -4.14 -2.17 -12.39
C LEU A 400 -2.82 -1.51 -11.94
N SER A 401 -1.73 -2.27 -12.03
CA SER A 401 -0.42 -1.80 -11.62
C SER A 401 0.14 -0.72 -12.54
N GLY A 402 0.76 0.31 -11.96
CA GLY A 402 1.57 1.30 -12.68
C GLY A 402 0.80 2.55 -13.14
N ASN A 403 -0.50 2.61 -12.90
CA ASN A 403 -1.29 3.82 -13.10
C ASN A 403 -1.30 4.74 -11.88
N ARG A 404 -1.69 5.99 -12.10
CA ARG A 404 -1.83 6.99 -11.04
C ARG A 404 -3.31 7.19 -10.74
N ASP A 405 -3.69 6.83 -9.53
CA ASP A 405 -4.93 7.23 -8.84
C ASP A 405 -6.29 6.76 -9.39
N VAL A 406 -6.36 6.16 -10.58
CA VAL A 406 -7.59 5.54 -11.12
C VAL A 406 -7.24 4.39 -12.07
N ALA A 407 -8.14 3.39 -12.16
CA ALA A 407 -7.99 2.30 -13.13
C ALA A 407 -8.37 2.78 -14.53
N GLU A 408 -7.40 3.31 -15.27
CA GLU A 408 -7.55 3.69 -16.67
C GLU A 408 -6.41 3.08 -17.50
N PHE A 409 -6.71 2.15 -18.39
CA PHE A 409 -5.68 1.37 -19.07
C PHE A 409 -5.25 1.98 -20.40
N TYR A 410 -3.96 2.32 -20.49
CA TYR A 410 -3.30 2.66 -21.75
C TYR A 410 -2.61 1.39 -22.29
N PRO A 411 -3.22 0.67 -23.25
CA PRO A 411 -2.82 -0.70 -23.58
C PRO A 411 -1.59 -0.80 -24.47
N PHE A 412 -0.86 0.29 -24.67
CA PHE A 412 0.30 0.36 -25.57
C PHE A 412 1.61 -0.04 -24.89
N ARG A 413 1.53 -0.46 -23.62
CA ARG A 413 2.64 -0.97 -22.83
C ARG A 413 2.17 -2.19 -22.07
N VAL A 414 3.11 -3.07 -21.75
CA VAL A 414 2.83 -4.22 -20.89
C VAL A 414 2.33 -3.72 -19.54
N ALA A 415 1.22 -4.29 -19.08
CA ALA A 415 0.66 -4.02 -17.77
C ALA A 415 0.51 -5.32 -16.99
N THR A 416 0.47 -5.20 -15.67
CA THR A 416 0.14 -6.31 -14.78
C THR A 416 -1.11 -5.95 -14.00
N LEU A 417 -2.06 -6.87 -13.97
CA LEU A 417 -3.19 -6.84 -13.07
C LEU A 417 -2.86 -7.72 -11.87
N LEU A 418 -3.01 -7.17 -10.66
CA LEU A 418 -2.98 -7.96 -9.44
C LEU A 418 -4.43 -8.32 -9.11
N SER A 419 -4.79 -9.58 -9.30
CA SER A 419 -6.15 -10.06 -9.09
C SER A 419 -6.27 -10.81 -7.75
N LEU A 420 -7.46 -10.73 -7.17
CA LEU A 420 -7.91 -11.47 -6.00
C LEU A 420 -9.32 -12.00 -6.30
N SER A 421 -9.49 -13.31 -6.20
CA SER A 421 -10.77 -13.99 -6.37
C SER A 421 -11.02 -14.88 -5.15
N GLY A 422 -11.87 -14.42 -4.24
CA GLY A 422 -11.88 -14.95 -2.88
C GLY A 422 -10.49 -14.79 -2.27
N THR A 423 -9.96 -15.84 -1.62
CA THR A 423 -8.64 -15.79 -0.98
C THR A 423 -7.46 -16.02 -1.93
N GLU A 424 -7.73 -16.36 -3.20
CA GLU A 424 -6.73 -16.69 -4.20
C GLU A 424 -6.22 -15.44 -4.91
N SER A 425 -4.90 -15.25 -4.87
CA SER A 425 -4.22 -14.13 -5.54
C SER A 425 -3.55 -14.61 -6.83
N SER A 426 -3.66 -13.83 -7.89
CA SER A 426 -2.99 -14.10 -9.16
C SER A 426 -2.49 -12.81 -9.82
N ASP A 427 -1.46 -12.94 -10.65
CA ASP A 427 -0.90 -11.85 -11.44
C ASP A 427 -1.17 -12.12 -12.92
N ILE A 428 -1.90 -11.23 -13.58
CA ILE A 428 -2.22 -11.35 -15.00
C ILE A 428 -1.40 -10.33 -15.78
N ILE A 429 -0.59 -10.81 -16.73
CA ILE A 429 0.23 -9.95 -17.59
C ILE A 429 -0.53 -9.68 -18.89
N ILE A 430 -0.88 -8.41 -19.13
CA ILE A 430 -1.47 -7.97 -20.39
C ILE A 430 -0.36 -7.51 -21.32
N LYS A 431 -0.28 -8.14 -22.50
CA LYS A 431 0.65 -7.74 -23.55
C LYS A 431 0.25 -6.39 -24.14
N ALA A 432 1.25 -5.62 -24.57
CA ALA A 432 1.00 -4.37 -25.28
C ALA A 432 0.26 -4.64 -26.60
N LEU A 433 -0.79 -3.85 -26.84
CA LEU A 433 -1.46 -3.74 -28.14
C LEU A 433 -0.65 -2.83 -29.06
N HIS A 434 -0.92 -2.94 -30.36
CA HIS A 434 -0.43 -1.99 -31.34
C HIS A 434 -0.94 -0.58 -31.03
N GLU A 435 -0.04 0.41 -30.99
CA GLU A 435 -0.39 1.82 -30.78
C GLU A 435 -0.66 2.47 -32.15
N PRO A 436 -1.91 2.91 -32.43
CA PRO A 436 -2.20 3.66 -33.64
C PRO A 436 -1.46 5.01 -33.66
N GLU A 437 -1.29 5.57 -34.84
CA GLU A 437 -0.73 6.93 -34.97
C GLU A 437 -1.57 7.95 -34.20
N SER A 438 -0.90 8.87 -33.52
CA SER A 438 -1.57 9.95 -32.79
C SER A 438 -2.08 10.99 -33.78
N LEU A 439 -3.40 11.21 -33.78
CA LEU A 439 -3.99 12.28 -34.56
C LEU A 439 -3.92 13.61 -33.75
N PRO A 440 -3.61 14.74 -34.41
CA PRO A 440 -3.62 16.04 -33.74
C PRO A 440 -5.06 16.46 -33.43
N ARG A 441 -5.25 17.09 -32.27
CA ARG A 441 -6.53 17.73 -31.93
C ARG A 441 -6.61 19.06 -32.69
N ILE A 442 -7.57 19.20 -33.60
CA ILE A 442 -7.75 20.41 -34.40
C ILE A 442 -9.03 21.12 -33.94
N GLY A 443 -8.90 22.36 -33.47
CA GLY A 443 -10.03 23.25 -33.20
C GLY A 443 -10.93 22.86 -32.02
N MET A 444 -10.50 21.94 -31.16
CA MET A 444 -11.22 21.53 -29.95
C MET A 444 -10.31 21.62 -28.73
N ASP A 445 -10.85 22.07 -27.61
CA ASP A 445 -10.17 21.93 -26.32
C ASP A 445 -10.18 20.46 -25.84
N SER A 446 -9.55 20.19 -24.69
CA SER A 446 -9.43 18.82 -24.20
C SER A 446 -10.77 18.20 -23.76
N PHE A 447 -11.74 19.01 -23.33
CA PHE A 447 -13.05 18.54 -22.87
C PHE A 447 -13.99 18.32 -24.07
N GLU A 448 -14.03 19.27 -25.00
CA GLU A 448 -14.75 19.16 -26.27
C GLU A 448 -14.30 17.94 -27.05
N TYR A 449 -12.98 17.72 -27.17
CA TYR A 449 -12.44 16.55 -27.84
C TYR A 449 -12.84 15.25 -27.13
N TRP A 450 -12.79 15.22 -25.80
CA TRP A 450 -13.22 14.06 -25.01
C TRP A 450 -14.71 13.73 -25.22
N GLN A 451 -15.58 14.74 -25.26
CA GLN A 451 -17.00 14.58 -25.58
C GLN A 451 -17.22 14.11 -27.02
N ALA A 452 -16.46 14.67 -27.98
CA ALA A 452 -16.57 14.35 -29.40
C ALA A 452 -16.23 12.88 -29.70
N ILE A 453 -15.24 12.31 -29.02
CA ILE A 453 -14.92 10.86 -29.11
C ILE A 453 -16.10 10.00 -28.65
N TRP A 454 -16.73 10.34 -27.50
CA TRP A 454 -17.91 9.62 -27.04
C TRP A 454 -19.07 9.72 -28.03
N ALA A 455 -19.38 10.95 -28.49
CA ALA A 455 -20.43 11.22 -29.45
C ALA A 455 -20.20 10.57 -30.82
N GLY A 456 -18.94 10.27 -31.17
CA GLY A 456 -18.55 9.76 -32.48
C GLY A 456 -18.43 10.86 -33.54
N THR A 457 -18.42 12.13 -33.13
CA THR A 457 -18.17 13.29 -34.02
C THR A 457 -16.68 13.52 -34.27
N ALA A 458 -15.81 13.01 -33.38
CA ALA A 458 -14.39 12.86 -33.61
C ALA A 458 -14.03 11.36 -33.57
N ILE A 459 -13.06 10.97 -34.39
CA ILE A 459 -12.55 9.59 -34.46
C ILE A 459 -11.07 9.61 -34.09
N ASP A 460 -10.71 8.86 -33.06
CA ASP A 460 -9.33 8.71 -32.60
C ASP A 460 -9.11 7.24 -32.23
N PRO A 461 -8.57 6.42 -33.17
CA PRO A 461 -8.41 4.98 -32.95
C PRO A 461 -7.58 4.66 -31.71
N ARG A 462 -6.64 5.54 -31.36
CA ARG A 462 -5.79 5.37 -30.18
C ARG A 462 -6.61 5.55 -28.90
N LEU A 463 -7.43 6.59 -28.80
CA LEU A 463 -8.25 6.83 -27.62
C LEU A 463 -9.45 5.88 -27.52
N GLU A 464 -10.05 5.49 -28.64
CA GLU A 464 -11.06 4.43 -28.66
C GLU A 464 -10.48 3.10 -28.15
N THR A 465 -9.23 2.80 -28.50
CA THR A 465 -8.52 1.63 -27.96
C THR A 465 -8.28 1.74 -26.46
N VAL A 466 -7.98 2.94 -25.93
CA VAL A 466 -7.88 3.19 -24.48
C VAL A 466 -9.21 2.95 -23.78
N VAL A 467 -10.31 3.48 -24.30
CA VAL A 467 -11.65 3.32 -23.70
C VAL A 467 -12.08 1.85 -23.73
N THR A 468 -11.97 1.18 -24.88
CA THR A 468 -12.36 -0.23 -25.02
C THR A 468 -11.47 -1.17 -24.21
N ALA A 469 -10.16 -0.93 -24.13
CA ALA A 469 -9.28 -1.73 -23.30
C ALA A 469 -9.53 -1.50 -21.80
N THR A 470 -9.88 -0.27 -21.39
CA THR A 470 -10.27 0.03 -20.02
C THR A 470 -11.59 -0.65 -19.65
N ALA A 471 -12.58 -0.65 -20.55
CA ALA A 471 -13.83 -1.39 -20.36
C ALA A 471 -13.59 -2.92 -20.31
N ALA A 472 -12.64 -3.42 -21.10
CA ALA A 472 -12.24 -4.83 -21.05
C ALA A 472 -11.73 -5.23 -19.66
N LEU A 473 -10.96 -4.38 -18.98
CA LEU A 473 -10.54 -4.64 -17.60
C LEU A 473 -11.74 -4.75 -16.66
N GLY A 474 -12.74 -3.86 -16.81
CA GLY A 474 -13.97 -3.96 -16.04
C GLY A 474 -14.72 -5.27 -16.28
N LEU A 475 -14.79 -5.75 -17.53
CA LEU A 475 -15.37 -7.07 -17.85
C LEU A 475 -14.57 -8.22 -17.23
N MET A 476 -13.23 -8.18 -17.33
CA MET A 476 -12.36 -9.17 -16.69
C MET A 476 -12.63 -9.25 -15.18
N THR A 477 -12.71 -8.09 -14.51
CA THR A 477 -13.00 -7.99 -13.07
C THR A 477 -14.44 -8.38 -12.72
N LEU A 478 -15.43 -8.15 -13.60
CA LEU A 478 -16.81 -8.55 -13.39
C LEU A 478 -17.04 -10.07 -13.53
N HIS A 479 -16.28 -10.71 -14.41
CA HIS A 479 -16.45 -12.12 -14.78
C HIS A 479 -15.39 -13.06 -14.20
N ASN A 480 -14.38 -12.52 -13.51
CA ASN A 480 -13.15 -13.24 -13.16
C ASN A 480 -12.50 -13.92 -14.39
N ASP A 481 -12.54 -13.24 -15.53
CA ASP A 481 -12.05 -13.78 -16.79
C ASP A 481 -10.62 -13.29 -17.05
N PRO A 482 -9.61 -14.19 -17.09
CA PRO A 482 -8.23 -13.79 -17.38
C PRO A 482 -7.99 -13.50 -18.88
N ASP A 483 -8.93 -13.81 -19.78
CA ASP A 483 -8.78 -13.57 -21.22
C ASP A 483 -9.10 -12.11 -21.59
N PHE A 484 -8.04 -11.29 -21.56
CA PHE A 484 -8.10 -9.91 -22.02
C PHE A 484 -8.56 -9.78 -23.49
N SER A 485 -8.20 -10.70 -24.38
CA SER A 485 -8.53 -10.60 -25.81
C SER A 485 -10.02 -10.79 -26.06
N ALA A 486 -10.63 -11.77 -25.39
CA ALA A 486 -12.07 -11.99 -25.42
C ALA A 486 -12.83 -10.78 -24.85
N CYS A 487 -12.44 -10.31 -23.66
CA CYS A 487 -13.03 -9.14 -23.02
C CYS A 487 -12.87 -7.86 -23.87
N HIS A 488 -11.71 -7.65 -24.51
CA HIS A 488 -11.48 -6.49 -25.38
C HIS A 488 -12.32 -6.54 -26.64
N SER A 489 -12.49 -7.72 -27.24
CA SER A 489 -13.37 -7.92 -28.38
C SER A 489 -14.82 -7.59 -28.03
N LYS A 490 -15.29 -8.04 -26.86
CA LYS A 490 -16.63 -7.69 -26.36
C LYS A 490 -16.78 -6.18 -26.11
N ALA A 491 -15.78 -5.54 -25.48
CA ALA A 491 -15.79 -4.10 -25.25
C ALA A 491 -15.83 -3.29 -26.55
N LYS A 492 -15.13 -3.74 -27.61
CA LYS A 492 -15.23 -3.12 -28.95
C LYS A 492 -16.62 -3.22 -29.55
N GLN A 493 -17.29 -4.37 -29.41
CA GLN A 493 -18.67 -4.54 -29.87
C GLN A 493 -19.62 -3.59 -29.14
N LEU A 494 -19.48 -3.49 -27.81
CA LEU A 494 -20.25 -2.53 -27.02
C LEU A 494 -19.99 -1.10 -27.50
N TRP A 495 -18.74 -0.72 -27.74
CA TRP A 495 -18.37 0.62 -28.21
C TRP A 495 -19.03 0.97 -29.55
N GLN A 496 -19.07 0.02 -30.49
CA GLN A 496 -19.75 0.20 -31.77
C GLN A 496 -21.27 0.38 -31.61
N GLN A 497 -21.87 -0.24 -30.58
CA GLN A 497 -23.30 -0.20 -30.31
C GLN A 497 -23.71 0.87 -29.28
N ARG A 498 -22.78 1.69 -28.78
CA ARG A 498 -23.00 2.61 -27.64
C ARG A 498 -24.12 3.63 -27.82
N HIS A 499 -24.53 3.88 -29.07
CA HIS A 499 -25.61 4.81 -29.42
C HIS A 499 -26.91 4.12 -29.89
N ASN A 500 -26.91 2.79 -29.97
CA ASN A 500 -28.09 2.01 -30.31
C ASN A 500 -28.91 1.81 -29.03
N LYS A 501 -30.10 2.41 -28.97
CA LYS A 501 -31.05 2.24 -27.86
C LYS A 501 -31.88 0.99 -28.02
#